data_AF-A0A8G0ZSC5-F1
#
_entry.id   AF-A0A8G0ZSC5-F1
#
_cell.length_a   1.000
_cell.length_b   1.000
_cell.length_c   1.000
_cell.angle_alpha   90.00
_cell.angle_beta   90.00
_cell.angle_gamma   90.00
#
_symmetry.space_group_name_H-M   'P 1'
#
loop_
_entity.id
_entity.type
_entity.pdbx_description
1 polymer ?
#
loop_
_entity_poly.entity_id
_entity_poly.type
_entity_poly.pdbx_seq_one_letter_code
_entity_poly.pdbx_strand_id
1 'polypeptide(L)' 'MLVKVVLLFLLAMALMAMVANLLFPGRLKKRFLPGRCAKCGRPKIGTGPCPCETRRIK' A
#
# COMPACT_ATOMS: atom_id res chain seq x y z
N MET A 1 9.33 39.68 -9.85
CA MET A 1 8.99 38.55 -10.76
C MET A 1 9.12 37.17 -10.12
N LEU A 2 9.83 37.03 -8.98
CA LEU A 2 9.99 35.77 -8.24
C LEU A 2 8.69 35.23 -7.62
N VAL A 3 7.90 36.12 -6.99
CA VAL A 3 6.64 35.76 -6.32
C VAL A 3 5.69 35.02 -7.26
N LYS A 4 5.64 35.42 -8.53
CA LYS A 4 4.78 34.82 -9.56
C LYS A 4 5.21 33.38 -9.87
N VAL A 5 6.51 33.12 -9.93
CA VAL A 5 7.08 31.77 -10.14
C VAL A 5 6.81 30.88 -8.94
N VAL A 6 7.02 31.40 -7.73
CA VAL A 6 6.74 30.68 -6.49
C VAL A 6 5.25 30.31 -6.42
N LEU A 7 4.36 31.25 -6.73
CA LEU A 7 2.91 31.01 -6.71
C LEU A 7 2.49 29.91 -7.69
N LEU A 8 3.04 29.91 -8.91
CA LEU A 8 2.77 28.87 -9.92
C LEU A 8 3.28 27.50 -9.47
N PHE A 9 4.45 27.44 -8.83
CA PHE A 9 5.02 26.20 -8.34
C PHE A 9 4.21 25.59 -7.19
N LEU A 10 3.76 26.41 -6.23
CA LEU A 10 2.89 25.95 -5.14
C LEU A 10 1.53 25.46 -5.65
N LEU A 11 0.92 26.19 -6.58
CA LEU A 11 -0.35 25.77 -7.19
C LEU A 11 -0.22 24.45 -7.94
N ALA A 12 0.86 24.28 -8.72
CA ALA A 12 1.11 23.03 -9.43
C ALA A 12 1.27 21.84 -8.47
N MET A 13 2.03 21.99 -7.39
CA MET A 13 2.22 20.94 -6.39
C MET A 13 0.93 20.58 -5.66
N ALA A 14 0.13 21.58 -5.26
CA ALA A 14 -1.14 21.37 -4.58
C ALA A 14 -2.14 20.60 -5.47
N LEU A 15 -2.24 20.97 -6.75
CA LEU A 15 -3.08 20.28 -7.73
C LEU A 15 -2.63 18.83 -7.93
N MET A 16 -1.33 18.59 -8.13
CA MET A 16 -0.80 17.24 -8.29
C MET A 16 -1.04 16.36 -7.06
N ALA A 17 -0.90 16.89 -5.84
CA ALA A 17 -1.16 16.15 -4.61
C ALA A 17 -2.64 15.74 -4.49
N MET A 18 -3.56 16.65 -4.80
CA MET A 18 -5.00 16.36 -4.78
C MET A 18 -5.41 15.38 -5.87
N VAL A 19 -4.89 15.55 -7.09
CA VAL A 19 -5.12 14.63 -8.22
C VAL A 19 -4.55 13.24 -7.92
N ALA A 20 -3.34 13.15 -7.36
CA ALA A 20 -2.72 11.87 -7.00
C ALA A 20 -3.55 11.10 -5.94
N ASN A 21 -4.16 11.82 -4.99
CA ASN A 21 -5.01 11.22 -3.97
C ASN A 21 -6.38 10.80 -4.51
N LEU A 22 -6.96 11.56 -5.45
CA LEU A 22 -8.27 11.26 -6.05
C LEU A 22 -8.20 10.15 -7.10
N LEU A 23 -7.06 9.99 -7.78
CA LEU A 23 -6.87 8.93 -8.80
C LEU A 23 -6.54 7.56 -8.18
N PHE A 24 -6.00 7.53 -6.95
CA PHE A 24 -5.62 6.28 -6.26
C PHE A 24 -6.12 6.14 -4.81
N PRO A 25 -7.42 6.35 -4.50
CA PRO A 25 -7.98 6.20 -3.15
C PRO A 25 -8.14 4.72 -2.75
N GLY A 26 -7.05 3.95 -2.74
CA GLY A 26 -7.07 2.54 -2.30
C GLY A 26 -5.91 1.64 -2.73
N ARG A 27 -5.00 2.09 -3.61
CA ARG A 27 -3.89 1.24 -4.10
C ARG A 27 -2.69 1.19 -3.14
N LEU A 28 -2.53 2.17 -2.25
CA LEU A 28 -1.44 2.19 -1.24
C LEU A 28 -1.69 1.26 -0.04
N LYS A 29 -2.96 0.91 0.27
CA LYS A 29 -3.29 0.08 1.45
C LYS A 29 -3.12 -1.43 1.23
N LYS A 30 -2.83 -1.86 0.00
CA LYS A 30 -2.86 -3.28 -0.41
C LYS A 30 -1.50 -3.88 -0.78
N ARG A 31 -0.37 -3.23 -0.45
CA ARG A 31 0.94 -3.68 -0.95
C ARG A 31 1.93 -4.26 0.07
N PHE A 32 1.78 -4.08 1.38
CA PHE A 32 2.85 -4.51 2.28
C PHE A 32 2.36 -5.08 3.60
N LEU A 33 1.85 -6.32 3.59
CA LEU A 33 2.21 -7.31 4.60
C LEU A 33 1.99 -8.70 3.97
N PRO A 34 3.01 -9.57 3.84
CA PRO A 34 2.76 -10.99 3.73
C PRO A 34 2.06 -11.40 5.03
N GLY A 35 0.73 -11.42 4.98
CA GLY A 35 -0.10 -11.66 6.16
C GLY A 35 0.35 -12.95 6.82
N ARG A 36 0.75 -12.86 8.09
CA ARG A 36 0.93 -14.04 8.94
C ARG A 36 -0.29 -14.94 8.76
N CYS A 37 -0.10 -16.25 8.78
CA CYS A 37 -1.22 -17.16 8.64
C CYS A 37 -2.20 -16.95 9.80
N ALA A 38 -3.45 -16.61 9.51
CA ALA A 38 -4.47 -16.33 10.52
C ALA A 38 -4.74 -17.53 11.46
N LYS A 39 -4.42 -18.75 11.04
CA LYS A 39 -4.64 -19.98 11.81
C LYS A 39 -3.54 -20.29 12.83
N CYS A 40 -2.29 -19.92 12.53
CA CYS A 40 -1.13 -20.32 13.36
C CYS A 40 -0.17 -19.18 13.71
N GLY A 41 -0.41 -17.97 13.20
CA GLY A 41 0.44 -16.80 13.40
C GLY A 41 1.80 -16.85 12.68
N ARG A 42 2.17 -17.96 12.01
CA ARG A 42 3.46 -18.04 11.30
C ARG A 42 3.52 -17.09 10.10
N PRO A 43 4.69 -16.47 9.83
CA PRO A 43 4.89 -15.70 8.61
C PRO A 43 4.68 -16.60 7.38
N LYS A 44 3.88 -16.13 6.41
CA LYS A 44 3.72 -16.81 5.13
C LYS A 44 5.00 -16.63 4.31
N ILE A 45 5.76 -17.72 4.17
CA ILE A 45 7.01 -17.77 3.41
C ILE A 45 6.65 -18.34 2.04
N GLY A 46 6.72 -17.51 1.00
CA GLY A 46 6.36 -17.87 -0.38
C GLY A 46 4.85 -17.89 -0.66
N THR A 47 4.50 -18.27 -1.89
CA THR A 47 3.13 -18.36 -2.42
C THR A 47 2.42 -19.67 -2.06
N GLY A 48 3.08 -20.54 -1.28
CA GLY A 48 2.54 -21.84 -0.89
C GLY A 48 1.50 -21.73 0.25
N PRO A 49 0.59 -22.71 0.37
CA PRO A 49 -0.31 -22.81 1.51
C PRO A 49 0.50 -22.99 2.81
N CYS A 50 0.00 -22.44 3.92
CA CYS A 50 0.65 -22.59 5.21
C CYS A 50 0.71 -24.09 5.59
N PRO A 51 1.84 -24.60 6.12
CA PRO A 51 1.93 -25.99 6.57
C PRO A 51 0.90 -26.33 7.67
N CYS A 52 0.37 -25.33 8.37
CA CYS A 52 -0.74 -25.46 9.31
C CYS A 52 -2.06 -25.90 8.66
N GLU A 53 -2.23 -25.70 7.35
CA GLU A 53 -3.41 -26.10 6.59
C GLU A 53 -3.23 -27.49 5.97
N THR A 54 -2.01 -27.83 5.53
CA THR A 54 -1.66 -29.16 5.02
C THR A 54 -1.59 -30.20 6.15
N ARG A 55 -1.20 -29.80 7.36
CA ARG A 55 -1.05 -30.68 8.52
C ARG A 55 -2.31 -30.68 9.39
N ARG A 56 -3.49 -30.98 8.81
CA ARG A 56 -4.62 -31.52 9.60
C ARG A 56 -4.18 -32.88 10.14
N ILE A 57 -3.54 -32.88 11.31
CA ILE A 57 -3.38 -34.08 12.13
C ILE A 57 -4.78 -34.35 12.70
N LYS A 58 -5.28 -35.54 12.38
CA LYS A 58 -6.53 -36.11 12.91
C LYS A 58 -6.41 -36.34 14.41
#